data_AF-A0AAE0SLT3-F1
#
_entry.id   AF-A0AAE0SLT3-F1
#
_cell.length_a   1.000
_cell.length_b   1.000
_cell.length_c   1.000
_cell.angle_alpha   90.00
_cell.angle_beta   90.00
_cell.angle_gamma   90.00
#
_symmetry.space_group_name_H-M   'P 1'
#
loop_
_entity.id
_entity.type
_entity.pdbx_description
1 polymer ?
#
loop_
_entity_poly.entity_id
_entity_poly.type
_entity_poly.pdbx_seq_one_letter_code
_entity_poly.pdbx_strand_id
1 'polypeptide(L)'
;MRLMEGARFYSHHVPLDSSGRTFRDYAQLTDDRITFLVAAELDFYPEFYDFRIIKNPLRINVQGGYIGKTSLNSITKVFTNSGNLICRNINQVVSVNKSTRRPLHLPVWWVKKYAESALGKESIRFEKEEKPPNGTESFQIQVVWSDTDANSHTNWSSYVRFSLDTAYYISSRRIVPCLQNMVENGVKRLELLYTGESFEGDVLTIITWPCNKRTSRVIFHVNKEDAFICQCSVDYFEKPVPTTSK
;
A
#
# COMPACT_ATOMS: atom_id res chain seq x y z
N MET A 1 -1.95 7.36 -4.12
CA MET A 1 -0.79 6.54 -3.70
C MET A 1 0.51 7.34 -3.70
N ARG A 2 0.95 7.85 -4.87
CA ARG A 2 2.23 8.61 -5.02
C ARG A 2 2.43 9.78 -4.06
N LEU A 3 1.37 10.54 -3.72
CA LEU A 3 1.46 11.62 -2.73
C LEU A 3 1.95 11.12 -1.35
N MET A 4 1.41 10.01 -0.85
CA MET A 4 1.79 9.45 0.45
C MET A 4 3.21 8.88 0.42
N GLU A 5 3.57 8.26 -0.70
CA GLU A 5 4.94 7.81 -0.96
C GLU A 5 5.92 8.99 -0.91
N GLY A 6 5.64 10.07 -1.64
CA GLY A 6 6.45 11.28 -1.66
C GLY A 6 6.57 11.93 -0.28
N ALA A 7 5.47 12.07 0.46
CA ALA A 7 5.49 12.62 1.81
C ALA A 7 6.36 11.78 2.78
N ARG A 8 6.28 10.44 2.68
CA ARG A 8 7.11 9.53 3.47
C ARG A 8 8.59 9.67 3.09
N PHE A 9 8.93 9.62 1.80
CA PHE A 9 10.30 9.76 1.34
C PHE A 9 10.89 11.12 1.74
N TYR A 10 10.13 12.19 1.61
CA TYR A 10 10.49 13.52 2.10
C TYR A 10 10.81 13.47 3.59
N SER A 11 9.91 12.94 4.43
CA SER A 11 10.14 12.87 5.88
C SER A 11 11.39 12.06 6.26
N HIS A 12 11.69 11.01 5.50
CA HIS A 12 12.80 10.09 5.78
C HIS A 12 14.18 10.65 5.38
N HIS A 13 14.22 11.58 4.42
CA HIS A 13 15.49 12.04 3.81
C HIS A 13 15.73 13.54 3.92
N VAL A 14 14.69 14.34 4.20
CA VAL A 14 14.86 15.78 4.43
C VAL A 14 15.14 16.04 5.91
N PRO A 15 16.22 16.77 6.25
CA PRO A 15 16.50 17.17 7.62
C PRO A 15 15.34 17.93 8.26
N LEU A 16 14.99 17.57 9.49
CA LEU A 16 13.95 18.23 10.27
C LEU A 16 14.44 19.52 10.94
N ASP A 17 15.75 19.63 11.14
CA ASP A 17 16.41 20.73 11.84
C ASP A 17 17.88 20.83 11.41
N SER A 18 18.60 21.81 11.95
CA SER A 18 20.01 22.08 11.62
C SER A 18 20.98 20.96 12.02
N SER A 19 20.55 19.96 12.81
CA SER A 19 21.41 18.81 13.15
C SER A 19 21.53 17.79 12.01
N GLY A 20 20.76 17.95 10.93
CA GLY A 20 20.72 16.98 9.83
C GLY A 20 19.82 15.77 10.12
N ARG A 21 19.20 15.70 11.30
CA ARG A 21 18.35 14.58 11.71
C ARG A 21 17.11 14.47 10.83
N THR A 22 16.87 13.28 10.28
CA THR A 22 15.63 12.97 9.55
C THR A 22 14.59 12.28 10.44
N PHE A 23 13.37 12.12 9.94
CA PHE A 23 12.33 11.44 10.68
C PHE A 23 12.78 10.03 11.11
N ARG A 24 12.74 9.78 12.41
CA ARG A 24 13.22 8.54 13.05
C ARG A 24 14.68 8.19 12.72
N ASP A 25 15.54 9.18 12.49
CA ASP A 25 16.92 8.97 12.05
C ASP A 25 17.02 8.02 10.85
N TYR A 26 16.03 8.03 9.94
CA TYR A 26 15.87 6.99 8.92
C TYR A 26 17.09 6.90 8.00
N ALA A 27 17.70 8.03 7.65
CA ALA A 27 18.91 8.06 6.84
C ALA A 27 20.06 7.27 7.50
N GLN A 28 20.27 7.46 8.82
CA GLN A 28 21.26 6.71 9.61
C GLN A 28 20.86 5.23 9.76
N LEU A 29 19.57 4.95 9.97
CA LEU A 29 19.06 3.59 10.05
C LEU A 29 19.37 2.80 8.76
N THR A 30 19.28 3.42 7.59
CA THR A 30 19.43 2.77 6.28
C THR A 30 20.86 2.81 5.70
N ASP A 31 21.86 3.18 6.50
CA ASP A 31 23.25 3.28 6.04
C ASP A 31 23.82 1.89 5.67
N ASP A 32 23.58 0.88 6.50
CA ASP A 32 24.06 -0.51 6.32
C ASP A 32 23.01 -1.49 5.77
N ARG A 33 21.77 -1.01 5.55
CA ARG A 33 20.61 -1.85 5.24
C ARG A 33 19.67 -1.22 4.23
N ILE A 34 18.85 -2.06 3.63
CA ILE A 34 17.72 -1.66 2.79
C ILE A 34 16.44 -2.13 3.45
N THR A 35 15.32 -1.50 3.09
CA THR A 35 14.01 -1.90 3.60
C THR A 35 13.08 -2.29 2.46
N PHE A 36 12.38 -3.40 2.62
CA PHE A 36 11.36 -3.86 1.67
C PHE A 36 9.98 -3.74 2.26
N LEU A 37 9.03 -3.22 1.48
CA LEU A 37 7.62 -3.21 1.87
C LEU A 37 7.09 -4.65 1.81
N VAL A 38 6.52 -5.13 2.91
CA VAL A 38 5.95 -6.49 3.01
C VAL A 38 4.44 -6.47 3.19
N ALA A 39 3.92 -5.39 3.76
CA ALA A 39 2.49 -5.18 3.86
C ALA A 39 2.15 -3.69 3.87
N ALA A 40 0.99 -3.34 3.34
CA ALA A 40 0.43 -2.00 3.48
C ALA A 40 -1.09 -2.06 3.68
N GLU A 41 -1.58 -1.18 4.53
CA GLU A 41 -3.00 -0.91 4.73
C GLU A 41 -3.28 0.53 4.31
N LEU A 42 -4.35 0.75 3.55
CA LEU A 42 -4.83 2.07 3.20
C LEU A 42 -6.32 2.15 3.47
N ASP A 43 -6.72 3.14 4.26
CA ASP A 43 -8.10 3.50 4.50
C ASP A 43 -8.41 4.81 3.77
N PHE A 44 -9.54 4.82 3.07
CA PHE A 44 -10.15 6.01 2.53
C PHE A 44 -11.43 6.29 3.30
N TYR A 45 -11.63 7.56 3.67
CA TYR A 45 -12.83 8.01 4.37
C TYR A 45 -13.81 8.62 3.35
N PRO A 46 -15.13 8.62 3.62
CA PRO A 46 -16.13 9.15 2.67
C PRO A 46 -15.81 10.56 2.15
N GLU A 47 -15.23 11.41 2.99
CA GLU A 47 -14.79 12.77 2.70
C GLU A 47 -13.75 12.83 1.56
N PHE A 48 -13.02 11.74 1.32
CA PHE A 48 -12.13 11.61 0.17
C PHE A 48 -12.89 11.70 -1.16
N TYR A 49 -14.11 11.19 -1.24
CA TYR A 49 -14.92 11.18 -2.45
C TYR A 49 -15.92 12.34 -2.52
N ASP A 50 -16.08 13.10 -1.44
CA ASP A 50 -16.96 14.27 -1.43
C ASP A 50 -16.33 15.45 -2.17
N PHE A 51 -16.87 15.77 -3.34
CA PHE A 51 -16.41 16.90 -4.18
C PHE A 51 -16.73 18.28 -3.61
N ARG A 52 -17.62 18.37 -2.61
CA ARG A 52 -17.95 19.63 -1.93
C ARG A 52 -16.85 20.04 -0.95
N ILE A 53 -16.00 19.11 -0.55
CA ILE A 53 -14.86 19.36 0.35
C ILE A 53 -13.66 19.82 -0.47
N ILE A 54 -13.20 21.05 -0.21
CA ILE A 54 -11.95 21.58 -0.77
C ILE A 54 -10.79 20.81 -0.16
N LYS A 55 -10.07 20.06 -1.00
CA LYS A 55 -8.97 19.20 -0.55
C LYS A 55 -7.63 19.93 -0.44
N ASN A 56 -7.44 21.05 -1.13
CA ASN A 56 -6.17 21.79 -1.15
C ASN A 56 -6.25 23.04 -0.25
N PRO A 57 -5.26 23.33 0.61
CA PRO A 57 -4.07 22.52 0.92
C PRO A 57 -4.37 21.25 1.73
N LEU A 58 -3.58 20.21 1.48
CA LEU A 58 -3.56 18.99 2.28
C LEU A 58 -2.53 19.12 3.41
N ARG A 59 -2.88 18.65 4.60
CA ARG A 59 -1.95 18.47 5.72
C ARG A 59 -1.66 16.99 5.89
N ILE A 60 -0.37 16.62 5.84
CA ILE A 60 0.06 15.22 5.96
C ILE A 60 0.84 15.04 7.25
N ASN A 61 0.40 14.10 8.08
CA ASN A 61 1.09 13.74 9.32
C ASN A 61 1.73 12.36 9.15
N VAL A 62 3.05 12.28 9.29
CA VAL A 62 3.81 11.02 9.30
C VAL A 62 4.19 10.69 10.74
N GLN A 63 3.94 9.44 11.16
CA GLN A 63 4.12 8.97 12.53
C GLN A 63 4.83 7.61 12.54
N GLY A 64 5.60 7.37 13.61
CA GLY A 64 6.15 6.04 13.87
C GLY A 64 5.03 5.11 14.31
N GLY A 65 5.09 3.85 13.88
CA GLY A 65 4.23 2.81 14.40
C GLY A 65 5.06 1.70 15.06
N TYR A 66 4.67 0.45 14.78
CA TYR A 66 5.28 -0.75 15.33
C TYR A 66 6.80 -0.83 15.09
N ILE A 67 7.50 -1.40 16.07
CA ILE A 67 8.90 -1.79 16.00
C ILE A 67 9.01 -3.24 16.45
N GLY A 68 9.44 -4.11 15.54
CA GLY A 68 9.74 -5.50 15.79
C GLY A 68 11.24 -5.78 15.83
N LYS A 69 11.61 -7.05 15.70
CA LYS A 69 13.03 -7.47 15.62
C LYS A 69 13.66 -7.08 14.30
N THR A 70 12.97 -7.36 13.19
CA THR A 70 13.44 -7.14 11.81
C THR A 70 12.49 -6.28 11.00
N SER A 71 11.39 -5.81 11.57
CA SER A 71 10.36 -5.05 10.86
C SER A 71 9.94 -3.83 11.64
N LEU A 72 9.45 -2.83 10.92
CA LEU A 72 8.85 -1.62 11.48
C LEU A 72 7.71 -1.16 10.59
N ASN A 73 6.81 -0.33 11.11
CA ASN A 73 5.86 0.36 10.26
C ASN A 73 5.79 1.88 10.54
N SER A 74 5.27 2.59 9.54
CA SER A 74 5.01 4.03 9.59
C SER A 74 3.54 4.27 9.30
N ILE A 75 2.93 5.23 9.98
CA ILE A 75 1.53 5.62 9.80
C ILE A 75 1.50 7.02 9.19
N THR A 76 0.85 7.16 8.04
CA THR A 76 0.59 8.43 7.37
C THR A 76 -0.89 8.74 7.46
N LYS A 77 -1.24 9.97 7.85
CA LYS A 77 -2.62 10.47 7.86
C LYS A 77 -2.69 11.73 7.00
N VAL A 78 -3.68 11.79 6.13
CA VAL A 78 -3.90 12.91 5.20
C VAL A 78 -5.17 13.63 5.60
N PHE A 79 -5.05 14.91 5.88
CA PHE A 79 -6.13 15.78 6.29
C PHE A 79 -6.37 16.87 5.24
N THR A 80 -7.61 17.27 5.10
CA THR A 80 -7.99 18.54 4.45
C THR A 80 -7.60 19.72 5.34
N ASN A 81 -7.56 20.93 4.76
CA ASN A 81 -7.31 22.15 5.54
C ASN A 81 -8.36 22.38 6.64
N SER A 82 -9.61 21.95 6.42
CA SER A 82 -10.69 22.02 7.42
C SER A 82 -10.58 20.96 8.52
N GLY A 83 -9.55 20.11 8.50
CA GLY A 83 -9.28 19.11 9.55
C GLY A 83 -9.90 17.73 9.33
N ASN A 84 -10.65 17.51 8.23
CA ASN A 84 -11.21 16.20 7.93
C ASN A 84 -10.11 15.22 7.54
N LEU A 85 -10.07 14.05 8.19
CA LEU A 85 -9.21 12.93 7.80
C LEU A 85 -9.80 12.27 6.56
N ILE A 86 -9.06 12.28 5.45
CA ILE A 86 -9.55 11.72 4.17
C ILE A 86 -8.85 10.42 3.79
N CYS A 87 -7.63 10.19 4.30
CA CYS A 87 -6.91 8.96 4.04
C CYS A 87 -5.95 8.64 5.19
N ARG A 88 -5.81 7.35 5.49
CA ARG A 88 -4.81 6.81 6.41
C ARG A 88 -4.07 5.67 5.72
N ASN A 89 -2.75 5.63 5.85
CA ASN A 89 -1.93 4.57 5.29
C ASN A 89 -0.93 4.08 6.33
N ILE A 90 -0.84 2.77 6.52
CA ILE A 90 0.22 2.14 7.28
C ILE A 90 1.07 1.33 6.31
N ASN A 91 2.39 1.51 6.36
CA ASN A 91 3.35 0.75 5.56
C ASN A 91 4.27 -0.02 6.48
N GLN A 92 4.30 -1.33 6.32
CA GLN A 92 5.20 -2.20 7.05
C GLN A 92 6.34 -2.66 6.18
N VAL A 93 7.55 -2.43 6.68
CA VAL A 93 8.78 -2.82 6.01
C VAL A 93 9.59 -3.79 6.85
N VAL A 94 10.40 -4.61 6.18
CA VAL A 94 11.44 -5.43 6.80
C VAL A 94 12.82 -4.85 6.50
N SER A 95 13.70 -4.92 7.49
CA SER A 95 15.11 -4.54 7.41
C SER A 95 15.91 -5.71 6.84
N VAL A 96 16.69 -5.46 5.80
CA VAL A 96 17.46 -6.45 5.05
C VAL A 96 18.89 -5.96 4.87
N ASN A 97 19.86 -6.83 5.09
CA ASN A 97 21.27 -6.52 4.87
C ASN A 97 21.53 -6.32 3.36
N LYS A 98 22.21 -5.22 3.00
CA LYS A 98 22.50 -4.85 1.60
C LYS A 98 23.25 -5.95 0.84
N SER A 99 24.25 -6.55 1.48
CA SER A 99 25.15 -7.51 0.85
C SER A 99 24.57 -8.92 0.81
N THR A 100 23.99 -9.40 1.92
CA THR A 100 23.54 -10.80 2.02
C THR A 100 22.10 -11.01 1.55
N ARG A 101 21.32 -9.92 1.41
CA ARG A 101 19.89 -9.96 1.09
C ARG A 101 19.07 -10.78 2.10
N ARG A 102 19.57 -10.97 3.32
CA ARG A 102 18.88 -11.67 4.42
C ARG A 102 18.28 -10.68 5.43
N PRO A 103 17.22 -11.08 6.16
CA PRO A 103 16.67 -10.27 7.25
C PRO A 103 17.76 -9.83 8.24
N LEU A 104 17.76 -8.56 8.59
CA LEU A 104 18.72 -7.96 9.51
C LEU A 104 17.98 -7.32 10.68
N HIS A 105 18.38 -7.65 11.91
CA HIS A 105 17.81 -7.06 13.11
C HIS A 105 17.96 -5.54 13.10
N LEU A 106 16.94 -4.83 13.61
CA LEU A 106 17.01 -3.39 13.82
C LEU A 106 18.08 -3.06 14.87
N PRO A 107 18.84 -1.96 14.72
CA PRO A 107 19.89 -1.61 15.67
C PRO A 107 19.35 -1.36 17.07
N VAL A 108 20.06 -1.86 18.09
CA VAL A 108 19.66 -1.72 19.50
C VAL A 108 19.48 -0.26 19.91
N TRP A 109 20.37 0.63 19.45
CA TRP A 109 20.30 2.06 19.74
C TRP A 109 18.99 2.67 19.23
N TRP A 110 18.56 2.27 18.02
CA TRP A 110 17.38 2.81 17.36
C TRP A 110 16.11 2.30 18.01
N VAL A 111 16.05 0.99 18.29
CA VAL A 111 14.92 0.37 18.99
C VAL A 111 14.72 1.03 20.36
N LYS A 112 15.79 1.21 21.15
CA LYS A 112 15.72 1.89 22.45
C LYS A 112 15.22 3.32 22.34
N LYS A 113 15.74 4.10 21.38
CA LYS A 113 15.37 5.51 21.18
C LYS A 113 13.88 5.70 20.85
N TYR A 114 13.27 4.76 20.14
CA TYR A 114 11.88 4.88 19.66
C TYR A 114 10.88 3.94 20.35
N ALA A 115 11.30 3.20 21.37
CA ALA A 115 10.47 2.19 22.05
C ALA A 115 9.14 2.76 22.58
N GLU A 116 9.19 3.92 23.24
CA GLU A 116 8.00 4.57 23.81
C GLU A 116 6.96 4.91 22.73
N SER A 117 7.41 5.47 21.60
CA SER A 117 6.53 5.82 20.48
C SER A 117 5.86 4.61 19.81
N ALA A 118 6.42 3.42 20.01
CA ALA A 118 5.92 2.16 19.47
C ALA A 118 4.98 1.41 20.42
N LEU A 119 4.81 1.88 21.66
CA LEU A 119 3.91 1.24 22.63
C LEU A 119 2.46 1.20 22.12
N GLY A 120 1.83 0.03 22.26
CA GLY A 120 0.47 -0.22 21.78
C GLY A 120 0.30 -0.19 20.26
N LYS A 121 1.40 -0.14 19.48
CA LYS A 121 1.35 -0.25 18.01
C LYS A 121 1.56 -1.69 17.59
N GLU A 122 0.82 -2.14 16.59
CA GLU A 122 0.84 -3.53 16.14
C GLU A 122 1.45 -3.67 14.74
N SER A 123 2.03 -4.84 14.49
CA SER A 123 2.46 -5.24 13.15
C SER A 123 1.23 -5.53 12.29
N ILE A 124 1.23 -5.08 11.05
CA ILE A 124 0.26 -5.53 10.06
C ILE A 124 0.66 -6.92 9.58
N ARG A 125 -0.31 -7.83 9.51
CA ARG A 125 -0.16 -9.15 8.91
C ARG A 125 -1.45 -9.45 8.16
N PHE A 126 -1.31 -9.81 6.90
CA PHE A 126 -2.41 -10.30 6.08
C PHE A 126 -2.11 -11.74 5.70
N GLU A 127 -3.14 -12.56 5.72
CA GLU A 127 -3.06 -13.92 5.20
C GLU A 127 -3.25 -13.89 3.69
N LYS A 128 -2.56 -14.81 3.01
CA LYS A 128 -2.81 -15.07 1.60
C LYS A 128 -4.18 -15.74 1.49
N GLU A 129 -5.07 -15.16 0.70
CA GLU A 129 -6.37 -15.74 0.41
C GLU A 129 -6.21 -16.90 -0.57
N GLU A 130 -7.04 -17.92 -0.42
CA GLU A 130 -7.02 -19.04 -1.36
C GLU A 130 -7.79 -18.67 -2.63
N LYS A 131 -7.16 -18.90 -3.77
CA LYS A 131 -7.79 -18.74 -5.08
C LYS A 131 -8.90 -19.79 -5.21
N PRO A 132 -10.16 -19.41 -5.48
CA PRO A 132 -11.22 -20.37 -5.68
C PRO A 132 -10.97 -21.20 -6.96
N PRO A 133 -11.54 -22.41 -7.05
CA PRO A 133 -11.39 -23.26 -8.24
C PRO A 133 -12.08 -22.66 -9.46
N ASN A 134 -13.19 -21.95 -9.26
CA ASN A 134 -14.03 -21.36 -10.31
C ASN A 134 -14.29 -19.87 -10.01
N GLY A 135 -14.78 -19.13 -11.02
CA GLY A 135 -15.19 -17.73 -10.85
C GLY A 135 -14.03 -16.75 -10.71
N THR A 136 -12.86 -17.11 -11.24
CA THR A 136 -11.68 -16.25 -11.32
C THR A 136 -11.48 -15.77 -12.74
N GLU A 137 -11.13 -14.50 -12.90
CA GLU A 137 -10.68 -13.94 -14.17
C GLU A 137 -9.20 -13.62 -14.11
N SER A 138 -8.50 -13.68 -15.25
CA SER A 138 -7.06 -13.41 -15.32
C SER A 138 -6.71 -12.43 -16.42
N PHE A 139 -5.83 -11.48 -16.11
CA PHE A 139 -5.35 -10.45 -17.04
C PHE A 139 -3.84 -10.39 -17.03
N GLN A 140 -3.24 -10.24 -18.21
CA GLN A 140 -1.80 -10.07 -18.33
C GLN A 140 -1.45 -8.59 -18.47
N ILE A 141 -0.42 -8.17 -17.74
CA ILE A 141 0.13 -6.83 -17.78
C ILE A 141 1.65 -6.95 -17.89
N GLN A 142 2.23 -6.23 -18.84
CA GLN A 142 3.68 -6.08 -18.92
C GLN A 142 4.12 -4.90 -18.05
N VAL A 143 5.11 -5.12 -17.20
CA VAL A 143 5.74 -4.04 -16.42
C VAL A 143 6.54 -3.16 -17.36
N VAL A 144 6.20 -1.88 -17.40
CA VAL A 144 6.94 -0.88 -18.20
C VAL A 144 7.86 -0.06 -17.32
N TRP A 145 8.82 0.66 -17.93
CA TRP A 145 9.81 1.45 -17.20
C TRP A 145 9.20 2.43 -16.18
N SER A 146 8.10 3.10 -16.52
CA SER A 146 7.40 4.03 -15.63
C SER A 146 6.76 3.39 -14.38
N ASP A 147 6.67 2.05 -14.37
CA ASP A 147 6.18 1.30 -13.21
C ASP A 147 7.27 1.04 -12.18
N THR A 148 8.54 1.26 -12.54
CA THR A 148 9.68 0.99 -11.68
C THR A 148 10.03 2.16 -10.75
N ASP A 149 10.74 1.88 -9.66
CA ASP A 149 11.26 2.87 -8.73
C ASP A 149 12.79 3.04 -8.85
N ALA A 150 13.38 3.87 -7.98
CA ALA A 150 14.81 4.16 -8.00
C ALA A 150 15.71 2.92 -7.75
N ASN A 151 15.16 1.80 -7.30
CA ASN A 151 15.86 0.54 -7.15
C ASN A 151 15.67 -0.40 -8.36
N SER A 152 15.07 0.10 -9.45
CA SER A 152 14.73 -0.69 -10.65
C SER A 152 13.75 -1.85 -10.40
N HIS A 153 13.01 -1.81 -9.29
CA HIS A 153 11.91 -2.74 -9.02
C HIS A 153 10.59 -2.11 -9.40
N THR A 154 9.60 -2.93 -9.78
CA THR A 154 8.20 -2.48 -9.87
C THR A 154 7.78 -1.84 -8.55
N ASN A 155 7.39 -0.56 -8.61
CA ASN A 155 6.97 0.21 -7.46
C ASN A 155 5.74 -0.45 -6.82
N TRP A 156 5.73 -0.51 -5.49
CA TRP A 156 4.64 -1.10 -4.73
C TRP A 156 3.24 -0.58 -5.12
N SER A 157 3.14 0.72 -5.46
CA SER A 157 1.89 1.35 -5.86
C SER A 157 1.43 0.99 -7.27
N SER A 158 2.33 0.51 -8.13
CA SER A 158 2.00 -0.01 -9.46
C SER A 158 1.15 -1.27 -9.36
N TYR A 159 1.42 -2.16 -8.39
CA TYR A 159 0.59 -3.36 -8.17
C TYR A 159 -0.86 -3.01 -7.83
N VAL A 160 -1.10 -1.95 -7.04
CA VAL A 160 -2.47 -1.46 -6.79
C VAL A 160 -3.12 -0.98 -8.07
N ARG A 161 -2.39 -0.23 -8.90
CA ARG A 161 -2.89 0.24 -10.19
C ARG A 161 -3.27 -0.95 -11.08
N PHE A 162 -2.39 -1.94 -11.22
CA PHE A 162 -2.65 -3.16 -11.99
C PHE A 162 -3.93 -3.88 -11.53
N SER A 163 -4.12 -4.03 -10.21
CA SER A 163 -5.32 -4.63 -9.63
C SER A 163 -6.58 -3.80 -9.90
N LEU A 164 -6.53 -2.48 -9.71
CA LEU A 164 -7.68 -1.62 -9.95
C LEU A 164 -8.03 -1.55 -11.45
N ASP A 165 -7.05 -1.40 -12.34
CA ASP A 165 -7.25 -1.40 -13.80
C ASP A 165 -7.96 -2.70 -14.24
N THR A 166 -7.55 -3.83 -13.67
CA THR A 166 -8.20 -5.13 -13.88
C THR A 166 -9.65 -5.13 -13.38
N ALA A 167 -9.91 -4.59 -12.19
CA ALA A 167 -11.26 -4.47 -11.63
C ALA A 167 -12.19 -3.64 -12.53
N TYR A 168 -11.71 -2.48 -12.98
CA TYR A 168 -12.43 -1.58 -13.88
C TYR A 168 -12.69 -2.25 -15.23
N TYR A 169 -11.71 -2.95 -15.80
CA TYR A 169 -11.90 -3.67 -17.07
C TYR A 169 -13.02 -4.72 -16.96
N ILE A 170 -13.00 -5.55 -15.92
CA ILE A 170 -14.02 -6.59 -15.68
C ILE A 170 -15.40 -5.99 -15.45
N SER A 171 -15.46 -4.93 -14.64
CA SER A 171 -16.70 -4.22 -14.33
C SER A 171 -17.32 -3.60 -15.59
N SER A 172 -16.52 -2.86 -16.38
CA SER A 172 -16.98 -2.19 -17.60
C SER A 172 -17.52 -3.15 -18.66
N ARG A 173 -17.00 -4.38 -18.72
CA ARG A 173 -17.43 -5.44 -19.64
C ARG A 173 -18.47 -6.38 -19.06
N ARG A 174 -18.91 -6.15 -17.83
CA ARG A 174 -19.91 -6.98 -17.14
C ARG A 174 -19.52 -8.46 -17.02
N ILE A 175 -18.22 -8.77 -17.00
CA ILE A 175 -17.71 -10.15 -16.96
C ILE A 175 -18.05 -10.80 -15.62
N VAL A 176 -17.88 -10.06 -14.51
CA VAL A 176 -18.24 -10.50 -13.16
C VAL A 176 -19.33 -9.57 -12.61
N PRO A 177 -20.62 -9.96 -12.64
CA PRO A 177 -21.74 -9.07 -12.30
C PRO A 177 -21.65 -8.45 -10.91
N CYS A 178 -21.16 -9.18 -9.91
CA CYS A 178 -21.06 -8.66 -8.54
C CYS A 178 -20.06 -7.50 -8.41
N LEU A 179 -19.09 -7.35 -9.33
CA LEU A 179 -18.10 -6.28 -9.28
C LEU A 179 -18.60 -4.93 -9.82
N GLN A 180 -19.72 -4.90 -10.56
CA GLN A 180 -20.22 -3.67 -11.19
C GLN A 180 -20.47 -2.55 -10.18
N ASN A 181 -21.38 -2.81 -9.25
CA ASN A 181 -21.78 -1.82 -8.25
C ASN A 181 -20.65 -1.51 -7.25
N MET A 182 -19.72 -2.44 -7.04
CA MET A 182 -18.62 -2.24 -6.10
C MET A 182 -17.70 -1.12 -6.56
N VAL A 183 -17.31 -1.15 -7.84
CA VAL A 183 -16.39 -0.16 -8.41
C VAL A 183 -16.97 1.27 -8.37
N GLU A 184 -18.29 1.40 -8.49
CA GLU A 184 -19.00 2.68 -8.38
C GLU A 184 -19.04 3.23 -6.95
N ASN A 185 -18.99 2.35 -5.95
CA ASN A 185 -19.13 2.74 -4.54
C ASN A 185 -17.88 3.38 -3.94
N GLY A 186 -16.80 3.55 -4.69
CA GLY A 186 -15.54 4.08 -4.17
C GLY A 186 -14.81 3.08 -3.25
N VAL A 187 -13.47 3.11 -3.30
CA VAL A 187 -12.63 2.24 -2.48
C VAL A 187 -12.68 2.73 -1.03
N LYS A 188 -13.01 1.85 -0.10
CA LYS A 188 -12.97 2.10 1.35
C LYS A 188 -11.62 1.72 1.93
N ARG A 189 -11.09 0.56 1.54
CA ARG A 189 -9.82 0.06 2.08
C ARG A 189 -9.05 -0.76 1.05
N LEU A 190 -7.73 -0.64 1.09
CA LEU A 190 -6.78 -1.50 0.39
C LEU A 190 -5.90 -2.22 1.40
N GLU A 191 -5.70 -3.51 1.20
CA GLU A 191 -4.74 -4.32 1.93
C GLU A 191 -3.80 -4.97 0.93
N LEU A 192 -2.50 -4.91 1.22
CA LEU A 192 -1.45 -5.37 0.34
C LEU A 192 -0.53 -6.31 1.10
N LEU A 193 -0.25 -7.46 0.50
CA LEU A 193 0.72 -8.45 0.96
C LEU A 193 1.75 -8.67 -0.16
N TYR A 194 3.03 -8.44 0.13
CA TYR A 194 4.11 -8.61 -0.82
C TYR A 194 5.00 -9.79 -0.40
N THR A 195 5.24 -10.71 -1.33
CA THR A 195 6.09 -11.90 -1.14
C THR A 195 7.20 -12.03 -2.17
N GLY A 196 7.12 -11.27 -3.27
CA GLY A 196 8.13 -11.26 -4.33
C GLY A 196 8.24 -9.92 -5.03
N GLU A 197 9.23 -9.82 -5.92
CA GLU A 197 9.56 -8.63 -6.70
C GLU A 197 9.33 -8.89 -8.20
N SER A 198 9.12 -7.84 -8.97
CA SER A 198 9.10 -7.87 -10.44
C SER A 198 9.86 -6.66 -10.99
N PHE A 199 10.20 -6.73 -12.27
CA PHE A 199 11.10 -5.83 -12.96
C PHE A 199 10.51 -5.41 -14.31
N GLU A 200 11.07 -4.37 -14.91
CA GLU A 200 10.75 -3.98 -16.28
C GLU A 200 10.82 -5.19 -17.23
N GLY A 201 9.83 -5.30 -18.12
CA GLY A 201 9.74 -6.36 -19.12
C GLY A 201 9.07 -7.63 -18.62
N ASP A 202 8.95 -7.83 -17.30
CA ASP A 202 8.19 -8.95 -16.73
C ASP A 202 6.72 -8.88 -17.17
N VAL A 203 6.14 -10.03 -17.47
CA VAL A 203 4.70 -10.19 -17.70
C VAL A 203 4.06 -10.77 -16.45
N LEU A 204 3.13 -10.02 -15.88
CA LEU A 204 2.41 -10.40 -14.66
C LEU A 204 1.00 -10.87 -15.01
N THR A 205 0.56 -11.94 -14.36
CA THR A 205 -0.83 -12.41 -14.41
C THR A 205 -1.57 -11.93 -13.18
N ILE A 206 -2.56 -11.06 -13.37
CA ILE A 206 -3.47 -10.57 -12.34
C ILE A 206 -4.70 -11.46 -12.33
N ILE A 207 -4.86 -12.27 -11.28
CA ILE A 207 -6.01 -13.15 -11.09
C ILE A 207 -6.95 -12.49 -10.08
N THR A 208 -8.24 -12.43 -10.38
CA THR A 208 -9.20 -11.69 -9.56
C THR A 208 -10.51 -12.44 -9.34
N TRP A 209 -11.07 -12.27 -8.14
CA TRP A 209 -12.35 -12.85 -7.75
C TRP A 209 -12.98 -12.09 -6.57
N PRO A 210 -14.31 -12.15 -6.39
CA PRO A 210 -14.96 -11.63 -5.19
C PRO A 210 -14.62 -12.45 -3.95
N CYS A 211 -14.48 -11.81 -2.79
CA CYS A 211 -14.27 -12.51 -1.53
C CYS A 211 -15.56 -13.19 -1.06
N ASN A 212 -15.52 -14.50 -0.84
CA ASN A 212 -16.70 -15.24 -0.35
C ASN A 212 -17.12 -14.85 1.08
N LYS A 213 -16.19 -14.31 1.89
CA LYS A 213 -16.44 -13.94 3.29
C LYS A 213 -16.98 -12.51 3.44
N ARG A 214 -16.77 -11.65 2.44
CA ARG A 214 -17.12 -10.22 2.49
C ARG A 214 -17.59 -9.76 1.12
N THR A 215 -18.87 -9.48 1.00
CA THR A 215 -19.53 -9.15 -0.27
C THR A 215 -19.04 -7.84 -0.90
N SER A 216 -18.44 -6.93 -0.15
CA SER A 216 -17.86 -5.68 -0.68
C SER A 216 -16.36 -5.76 -0.97
N ARG A 217 -15.78 -6.96 -0.91
CA ARG A 217 -14.33 -7.17 -1.05
C ARG A 217 -13.98 -7.95 -2.31
N VAL A 218 -12.94 -7.50 -2.98
CA VAL A 218 -12.37 -8.13 -4.18
C VAL A 218 -10.91 -8.46 -3.91
N ILE A 219 -10.49 -9.65 -4.32
CA ILE A 219 -9.14 -10.14 -4.12
C ILE A 219 -8.45 -10.22 -5.48
N PHE A 220 -7.19 -9.79 -5.51
CA PHE A 220 -6.30 -9.84 -6.66
C PHE A 220 -5.02 -10.54 -6.25
N HIS A 221 -4.69 -11.64 -6.93
CA HIS A 221 -3.36 -12.22 -6.90
C HIS A 221 -2.56 -11.74 -8.09
N VAL A 222 -1.34 -11.31 -7.84
CA VAL A 222 -0.36 -10.97 -8.85
C VAL A 222 0.66 -12.10 -8.87
N ASN A 223 0.73 -12.76 -10.02
CA ASN A 223 1.70 -13.80 -10.28
C ASN A 223 2.70 -13.35 -11.33
N LYS A 224 3.96 -13.71 -11.14
CA LYS A 224 4.97 -13.68 -12.20
C LYS A 224 5.19 -15.12 -12.61
N GLU A 225 4.86 -15.45 -13.85
CA GLU A 225 4.75 -16.86 -14.29
C GLU A 225 3.82 -17.62 -13.32
N ASP A 226 4.31 -18.70 -12.70
CA ASP A 226 3.58 -19.49 -11.70
C ASP A 226 3.81 -19.05 -10.25
N ALA A 227 4.70 -18.07 -10.02
CA ALA A 227 5.07 -17.61 -8.68
C ALA A 227 4.14 -16.49 -8.19
N PHE A 228 3.53 -16.68 -7.03
CA PHE A 228 2.77 -15.64 -6.33
C PHE A 228 3.72 -14.58 -5.75
N ILE A 229 3.55 -13.32 -6.14
CA ILE A 229 4.42 -12.21 -5.70
C ILE A 229 3.69 -11.15 -4.88
N CYS A 230 2.38 -10.95 -5.08
CA CYS A 230 1.61 -9.96 -4.35
C CYS A 230 0.12 -10.35 -4.27
N GLN A 231 -0.53 -10.00 -3.17
CA GLN A 231 -1.99 -9.94 -3.07
C GLN A 231 -2.40 -8.50 -2.80
N CYS A 232 -3.35 -8.00 -3.59
CA CYS A 232 -4.11 -6.80 -3.28
C CYS A 232 -5.53 -7.21 -2.91
N SER A 233 -6.06 -6.67 -1.83
CA SER A 233 -7.47 -6.79 -1.49
C SER A 233 -8.09 -5.41 -1.42
N VAL A 234 -9.26 -5.28 -2.03
CA VAL A 234 -9.96 -4.00 -2.16
C VAL A 234 -11.34 -4.15 -1.55
N ASP A 235 -11.58 -3.44 -0.46
CA ASP A 235 -12.90 -3.29 0.13
C ASP A 235 -13.52 -1.98 -0.39
N TYR A 236 -14.73 -2.05 -0.91
CA TYR A 236 -15.52 -0.90 -1.37
C TYR A 236 -16.53 -0.46 -0.32
N PHE A 237 -17.03 0.78 -0.42
CA PHE A 237 -18.21 1.14 0.38
C PHE A 237 -19.45 0.35 -0.09
N GLU A 238 -20.41 0.15 0.80
CA GLU A 238 -21.64 -0.58 0.47
C GLU A 238 -22.64 0.26 -0.32
N LYS A 239 -22.55 1.58 -0.22
CA LYS A 239 -23.39 2.55 -0.94
C LYS A 239 -22.50 3.47 -1.76
N PRO A 240 -23.01 4.00 -2.88
CA PRO A 240 -22.33 5.06 -3.60
C PRO A 240 -21.99 6.19 -2.65
N VAL A 241 -20.72 6.59 -2.60
CA VAL A 241 -20.34 7.83 -1.91
C VAL A 241 -20.95 8.98 -2.72
N PRO A 242 -21.48 10.05 -2.10
CA PRO A 242 -22.08 11.16 -2.82
C PRO A 242 -21.08 11.78 -3.80
N THR A 243 -21.15 11.33 -5.05
CA THR A 243 -20.54 11.97 -6.20
C THR A 243 -21.63 12.88 -6.75
N THR A 244 -21.36 14.17 -6.82
CA THR A 244 -22.24 15.07 -7.56
C THR A 244 -22.04 14.77 -9.04
N SER A 245 -22.73 13.77 -9.57
CA SER A 245 -22.95 13.67 -11.00
C SER A 245 -23.79 14.87 -11.42
N LYS A 246 -23.19 15.74 -12.23
CA LYS A 246 -23.93 16.56 -13.19
C LYS A 246 -23.81 15.86 -14.54
#